data_AF-A0A2H4YCR7-F1
#
_entry.id   AF-A0A2H4YCR7-F1
#
_cell.length_a   1.000
_cell.length_b   1.000
_cell.length_c   1.000
_cell.angle_alpha   90.00
_cell.angle_beta   90.00
_cell.angle_gamma   90.00
#
_symmetry.space_group_name_H-M   'P 1'
#
loop_
_entity.id
_entity.type
_entity.pdbx_description
1 polymer ?
#
loop_
_entity_poly.entity_id
_entity_poly.type
_entity_poly.pdbx_seq_one_letter_code
_entity_poly.pdbx_strand_id
1 'polypeptide(L)'
;FTEFMEQRGPGHTVGSKNIFSKGFMDYKREIEDEMEKLDFLNDTQALEKRDQLSAMSICCDGIMILAQRYAELARDMAEKEADQTRREELIQIAKNCVTVPAQRPKTYWQAMQMYWFV
;
A
#
# COMPACT_ATOMS: atom_id res chain seq x y z
N PHE A 1 -19.16 25.90 18.15
CA PHE A 1 -17.81 25.65 17.64
C PHE A 1 -17.35 24.33 18.22
N THR A 2 -17.41 23.25 17.44
CA THR A 2 -16.87 21.95 17.85
C THR A 2 -15.57 21.75 17.07
N GLU A 3 -14.44 21.75 17.78
CA GLU A 3 -13.02 21.64 17.31
C GLU A 3 -12.70 20.38 16.48
N PHE A 4 -13.69 19.68 15.95
CA PHE A 4 -13.56 18.31 15.46
C PHE A 4 -12.56 18.16 14.30
N MET A 5 -12.39 19.19 13.48
CA MET A 5 -11.44 19.22 12.35
C MET A 5 -10.18 20.06 12.63
N GLU A 6 -10.06 20.66 13.82
CA GLU A 6 -8.90 21.48 14.19
C GLU A 6 -7.78 20.63 14.81
N GLN A 7 -8.14 19.51 15.43
CA GLN A 7 -7.20 18.64 16.15
C GLN A 7 -7.02 17.25 15.50
N ARG A 8 -7.82 16.92 14.47
CA ARG A 8 -7.85 15.59 13.84
C ARG A 8 -8.15 15.70 12.35
N GLY A 9 -7.65 14.74 11.56
CA GLY A 9 -8.10 14.55 10.19
C GLY A 9 -9.56 14.06 10.15
N PRO A 10 -10.32 14.31 9.05
CA PRO A 10 -11.73 13.96 8.98
C PRO A 10 -12.02 12.49 9.26
N GLY A 11 -11.20 11.59 8.70
CA GLY A 11 -11.15 10.18 9.05
C GLY A 11 -12.53 9.49 9.07
N HIS A 12 -12.74 8.63 10.08
CA HIS A 12 -13.97 7.86 10.31
C HIS A 12 -14.48 7.15 9.03
N THR A 13 -13.55 6.51 8.32
CA THR A 13 -13.81 5.68 7.14
C THR A 13 -13.49 4.22 7.45
N VAL A 14 -13.98 3.30 6.62
CA VAL A 14 -13.74 1.87 6.75
C VAL A 14 -13.09 1.36 5.47
N GLY A 15 -12.05 0.53 5.62
CA GLY A 15 -11.33 -0.07 4.51
C GLY A 15 -12.24 -0.91 3.60
N SER A 16 -11.90 -0.97 2.32
CA SER A 16 -12.64 -1.74 1.33
C SER A 16 -12.08 -3.16 1.21
N LYS A 17 -12.94 -4.13 0.85
CA LYS A 17 -12.53 -5.49 0.46
C LYS A 17 -11.54 -5.51 -0.72
N ASN A 18 -11.44 -4.41 -1.48
CA ASN A 18 -10.64 -4.37 -2.70
C ASN A 18 -9.14 -4.59 -2.46
N ILE A 19 -8.63 -4.28 -1.25
CA ILE A 19 -7.23 -4.55 -0.87
C ILE A 19 -6.90 -6.06 -0.85
N PHE A 20 -7.91 -6.93 -0.83
CA PHE A 20 -7.72 -8.38 -0.89
C PHE A 20 -7.82 -8.92 -2.32
N SER A 21 -8.40 -8.14 -3.24
CA SER A 21 -8.58 -8.53 -4.65
C SER A 21 -7.48 -8.00 -5.56
N LYS A 22 -6.86 -6.86 -5.19
CA LYS A 22 -5.81 -6.16 -5.96
C LYS A 22 -4.64 -5.79 -5.06
N GLY A 23 -3.44 -5.73 -5.63
CA GLY A 23 -2.28 -5.10 -5.01
C GLY A 23 -2.12 -3.64 -5.43
N PHE A 24 -1.24 -2.90 -4.76
CA PHE A 24 -0.96 -1.50 -5.10
C PHE A 24 -0.27 -1.33 -6.46
N MET A 25 0.38 -2.37 -7.00
CA MET A 25 0.84 -2.36 -8.40
C MET A 25 -0.33 -2.39 -9.41
N ASP A 26 -1.46 -3.00 -9.06
CA ASP A 26 -2.65 -2.98 -9.91
C ASP A 26 -3.27 -1.58 -9.92
N TYR A 27 -3.41 -0.97 -8.74
CA TYR A 27 -3.90 0.40 -8.61
C TYR A 27 -3.01 1.42 -9.32
N LYS A 28 -1.69 1.29 -9.19
CA LYS A 28 -0.76 2.19 -9.87
C LYS A 28 -0.91 2.12 -11.39
N ARG A 29 -1.05 0.92 -11.96
CA ARG A 29 -1.32 0.74 -13.40
C ARG A 29 -2.64 1.37 -13.81
N GLU A 30 -3.71 1.15 -13.04
CA GLU A 30 -5.01 1.79 -13.31
C GLU A 30 -4.93 3.31 -13.26
N ILE A 31 -4.16 3.87 -12.32
CA ILE A 31 -3.91 5.31 -12.23
C ILE A 31 -3.16 5.82 -13.46
N GLU A 32 -2.13 5.11 -13.91
CA GLU A 32 -1.37 5.43 -15.13
C GLU A 32 -2.26 5.40 -16.38
N ASP A 33 -3.06 4.34 -16.54
CA ASP A 33 -4.03 4.21 -17.64
C ASP A 33 -5.07 5.35 -17.63
N GLU A 34 -5.54 5.78 -16.46
CA GLU A 34 -6.49 6.90 -16.35
C GLU A 34 -5.83 8.26 -16.62
N MET A 35 -4.56 8.44 -16.25
CA MET A 35 -3.81 9.65 -16.58
C MET A 35 -3.62 9.80 -18.10
N GLU A 36 -3.37 8.70 -18.82
CA GLU A 36 -3.22 8.72 -20.28
C GLU A 36 -4.51 9.11 -21.03
N LYS A 37 -5.67 8.90 -20.41
CA LYS A 37 -6.99 9.20 -21.01
C LYS A 37 -7.45 10.64 -20.78
N LEU A 38 -6.70 11.47 -20.06
CA LEU A 38 -7.11 12.83 -19.73
C LEU A 38 -7.20 13.72 -20.98
N ASP A 39 -8.36 14.35 -21.16
CA ASP A 39 -8.60 15.31 -22.24
C ASP A 39 -8.33 16.75 -21.77
N PHE A 40 -7.10 17.21 -21.94
CA PHE A 40 -6.71 18.58 -21.56
C PHE A 40 -7.31 19.68 -22.45
N LEU A 41 -7.96 19.33 -23.57
CA LEU A 41 -8.54 20.32 -24.48
C LEU A 41 -10.00 20.62 -24.15
N ASN A 42 -10.77 19.59 -23.75
CA ASN A 42 -12.21 19.73 -23.54
C ASN A 42 -12.65 19.50 -22.09
N ASP A 43 -11.85 18.85 -21.25
CA ASP A 43 -12.20 18.63 -19.83
C ASP A 43 -11.58 19.71 -18.94
N THR A 44 -12.43 20.60 -18.43
CA THR A 44 -12.03 21.70 -17.54
C THR A 44 -11.44 21.23 -16.21
N GLN A 45 -11.63 19.96 -15.83
CA GLN A 45 -11.08 19.35 -14.62
C GLN A 45 -9.82 18.50 -14.89
N ALA A 46 -9.33 18.42 -16.12
CA ALA A 46 -8.21 17.53 -16.47
C ALA A 46 -6.96 17.78 -15.63
N LEU A 47 -6.64 19.04 -15.32
CA LEU A 47 -5.50 19.40 -14.46
C LEU A 47 -5.67 18.90 -13.02
N GLU A 48 -6.84 19.12 -12.41
CA GLU A 48 -7.13 18.66 -11.05
C GLU A 48 -7.11 17.13 -10.97
N LYS A 49 -7.69 16.46 -11.97
CA LYS A 49 -7.66 14.99 -12.08
C LYS A 49 -6.24 14.47 -12.19
N ARG A 50 -5.40 15.08 -13.04
CA ARG A 50 -3.98 14.72 -13.17
C ARG A 50 -3.25 14.83 -11.83
N ASP A 51 -3.45 15.93 -11.11
CA ASP A 51 -2.76 16.18 -9.84
C ASP A 51 -3.19 15.18 -8.76
N GLN A 52 -4.49 14.87 -8.70
CA GLN A 52 -5.01 13.84 -7.80
C GLN A 52 -4.47 12.44 -8.15
N LEU A 53 -4.51 12.05 -9.42
CA LEU A 53 -3.97 10.76 -9.89
C LEU A 53 -2.47 10.64 -9.61
N SER A 54 -1.71 11.71 -9.85
CA SER A 54 -0.27 11.76 -9.55
C SER A 54 0.00 11.56 -8.06
N ALA A 55 -0.76 12.23 -7.18
CA ALA A 55 -0.65 12.04 -5.74
C ALA A 55 -0.97 10.60 -5.32
N MET A 56 -2.02 10.00 -5.90
CA MET A 56 -2.38 8.60 -5.64
C MET A 56 -1.28 7.62 -6.09
N SER A 57 -0.65 7.85 -7.23
CA SER A 57 0.47 7.03 -7.73
C SER A 57 1.66 7.06 -6.75
N ILE A 58 2.01 8.26 -6.27
CA ILE A 58 3.07 8.44 -5.25
C ILE A 58 2.72 7.71 -3.94
N CYS A 59 1.46 7.77 -3.50
CA CYS A 59 1.01 7.03 -2.31
C CYS A 59 1.14 5.50 -2.49
N CYS A 60 0.86 4.98 -3.69
CA CYS A 60 1.08 3.56 -3.99
C CYS A 60 2.56 3.18 -3.87
N ASP A 61 3.48 4.02 -4.36
CA ASP A 61 4.91 3.80 -4.18
C ASP A 61 5.31 3.83 -2.70
N GLY A 62 4.79 4.80 -1.94
CA GLY A 62 5.09 4.96 -0.52
C GLY A 62 4.81 3.70 0.31
N ILE A 63 3.65 3.08 0.13
CA ILE A 63 3.29 1.87 0.88
C ILE A 63 4.06 0.62 0.39
N MET A 64 4.38 0.54 -0.91
CA MET A 64 5.21 -0.55 -1.43
C MET A 64 6.66 -0.44 -0.92
N ILE A 65 7.22 0.76 -0.82
CA ILE A 65 8.53 1.03 -0.24
C ILE A 65 8.54 0.64 1.25
N LEU A 66 7.49 0.97 2.00
CA LEU A 66 7.37 0.58 3.41
C LEU A 66 7.49 -0.94 3.58
N ALA A 67 6.76 -1.71 2.77
CA ALA A 67 6.79 -3.16 2.84
C ALA A 67 8.14 -3.76 2.44
N GLN A 68 8.78 -3.20 1.41
CA GLN A 68 10.13 -3.60 1.00
C GLN A 68 11.14 -3.40 2.14
N ARG A 69 11.09 -2.24 2.83
CA ARG A 69 11.96 -1.97 3.99
C ARG A 69 11.71 -2.94 5.15
N TYR A 70 10.46 -3.32 5.40
CA TYR A 70 10.16 -4.33 6.41
C TYR A 70 10.62 -5.73 6.00
N ALA A 71 10.55 -6.07 4.71
CA ALA A 71 11.09 -7.32 4.21
C ALA A 71 12.61 -7.41 4.39
N GLU A 72 13.34 -6.34 4.09
CA GLU A 72 14.78 -6.23 4.33
C GLU A 72 15.11 -6.34 5.81
N LEU A 73 14.46 -5.55 6.66
CA LEU A 73 14.66 -5.61 8.11
C LEU A 73 14.40 -7.00 8.69
N ALA A 74 13.33 -7.68 8.26
CA ALA A 74 13.02 -9.02 8.73
C ALA A 74 14.08 -10.06 8.30
N ARG A 75 14.68 -9.93 7.10
CA ARG A 75 15.81 -10.76 6.68
C ARG A 75 17.05 -10.51 7.54
N ASP A 76 17.40 -9.24 7.73
CA ASP A 76 18.55 -8.85 8.55
C ASP A 76 18.44 -9.34 10.00
N MET A 77 17.22 -9.34 10.55
CA MET A 77 16.93 -9.89 11.87
C MET A 77 17.03 -11.42 11.88
N ALA A 78 16.52 -12.10 10.86
CA ALA A 78 16.58 -13.56 10.77
C ALA A 78 18.03 -14.07 10.72
N GLU A 79 18.92 -13.37 10.03
CA GLU A 79 20.36 -13.71 9.97
C GLU A 79 21.04 -13.67 11.34
N LYS A 80 20.58 -12.79 12.22
CA LYS A 80 21.15 -12.57 13.56
C LYS A 80 20.42 -13.33 14.66
N GLU A 81 19.29 -13.95 14.34
CA GLU A 81 18.44 -14.65 15.31
C GLU A 81 19.02 -16.03 15.65
N ALA A 82 19.10 -16.34 16.94
CA ALA A 82 19.63 -17.61 17.44
C ALA A 82 18.54 -18.67 17.59
N ASP A 83 17.31 -18.26 17.94
CA ASP A 83 16.18 -19.18 18.04
C ASP A 83 15.69 -19.57 16.64
N GLN A 84 15.74 -20.88 16.35
CA GLN A 84 15.40 -21.38 15.02
C GLN A 84 13.93 -21.13 14.66
N THR A 85 13.02 -21.23 15.64
CA THR A 85 11.59 -20.96 15.43
C THR A 85 11.38 -19.50 15.04
N ARG A 86 11.96 -18.57 15.81
CA ARG A 86 11.86 -17.14 15.53
C ARG A 86 12.50 -16.74 14.20
N ARG A 87 13.62 -17.36 13.84
CA ARG A 87 14.26 -17.16 12.54
C ARG A 87 13.31 -17.52 11.40
N GLU A 88 12.63 -18.65 11.49
CA GLU A 88 11.67 -19.10 10.47
C GLU A 88 10.46 -18.15 10.37
N GLU A 89 9.97 -17.64 11.50
CA GLU A 89 8.93 -16.61 11.51
C GLU A 89 9.38 -15.33 10.79
N LEU A 90 10.60 -14.84 11.06
CA LEU A 90 11.15 -13.65 10.42
C LEU A 90 11.32 -13.83 8.90
N ILE A 91 11.80 -15.00 8.48
CA ILE A 91 11.87 -15.36 7.05
C ILE A 91 10.45 -15.35 6.44
N GLN A 92 9.45 -15.85 7.16
CA GLN A 92 8.07 -15.86 6.67
C GLN A 92 7.46 -14.45 6.61
N ILE A 93 7.76 -13.59 7.59
CA ILE A 93 7.40 -12.16 7.57
C ILE A 93 8.00 -11.49 6.32
N ALA A 94 9.30 -11.70 6.06
CA ALA A 94 9.96 -11.16 4.89
C ALA A 94 9.28 -11.62 3.58
N LYS A 95 8.97 -12.92 3.45
CA LYS A 95 8.23 -13.46 2.29
C LYS A 95 6.86 -12.82 2.10
N ASN A 96 6.15 -12.57 3.20
CA ASN A 96 4.85 -11.90 3.15
C ASN A 96 5.00 -10.44 2.69
N CYS A 97 5.94 -9.69 3.26
CA CYS A 97 6.16 -8.27 2.94
C CYS A 97 6.70 -8.03 1.52
N VAL A 98 7.42 -9.00 0.93
CA VAL A 98 7.78 -8.95 -0.51
C VAL A 98 6.55 -9.09 -1.41
N THR A 99 5.52 -9.81 -0.94
CA THR A 99 4.30 -10.06 -1.73
C THR A 99 3.29 -8.93 -1.56
N VAL A 100 2.90 -8.62 -0.32
CA VAL A 100 1.90 -7.60 0.01
C VAL A 100 2.59 -6.36 0.58
N PRO A 101 2.15 -5.15 0.22
CA PRO A 101 0.88 -4.82 -0.45
C PRO A 101 1.00 -4.67 -1.97
N ALA A 102 2.19 -4.90 -2.54
CA ALA A 102 2.43 -4.71 -3.97
C ALA A 102 1.55 -5.62 -4.86
N GLN A 103 1.38 -6.89 -4.47
CA GLN A 103 0.48 -7.87 -5.09
C GLN A 103 -0.69 -8.20 -4.18
N ARG A 104 -1.78 -8.75 -4.75
CA ARG A 104 -2.90 -9.29 -3.96
C ARG A 104 -2.44 -10.43 -3.02
N PRO A 105 -3.01 -10.55 -1.80
CA PRO A 105 -2.70 -11.65 -0.90
C PRO A 105 -3.15 -13.00 -1.49
N LYS A 106 -2.34 -14.03 -1.26
CA LYS A 106 -2.59 -15.43 -1.69
C LYS A 106 -2.85 -16.36 -0.51
N THR A 107 -2.56 -15.92 0.71
CA THR A 107 -2.76 -16.67 1.95
C THR A 107 -3.46 -15.80 2.99
N TYR A 108 -4.03 -16.44 4.01
CA TYR A 108 -4.66 -15.73 5.12
C TYR A 108 -3.67 -14.79 5.84
N TRP A 109 -2.43 -15.25 6.07
CA TRP A 109 -1.40 -14.41 6.69
C TRP A 109 -1.07 -13.18 5.84
N GLN A 110 -0.95 -13.34 4.53
CA GLN A 110 -0.74 -12.20 3.64
C GLN A 110 -1.93 -11.23 3.67
N ALA A 111 -3.16 -11.71 3.78
CA ALA A 111 -4.33 -10.84 3.92
C ALA A 111 -4.29 -10.04 5.24
N MET A 112 -3.91 -10.67 6.34
CA MET A 112 -3.71 -9.98 7.63
C MET A 112 -2.58 -8.94 7.56
N GLN A 113 -1.45 -9.29 6.93
CA GLN A 113 -0.32 -8.37 6.75
C GLN A 113 -0.68 -7.20 5.83
N MET A 114 -1.45 -7.43 4.76
CA MET A 114 -1.97 -6.40 3.86
C MET A 114 -2.84 -5.41 4.63
N TYR A 115 -3.82 -5.92 5.39
CA TYR A 115 -4.68 -5.08 6.24
C TYR A 115 -3.87 -4.29 7.27
N TRP A 116 -2.80 -4.86 7.82
CA TRP A 116 -1.98 -4.16 8.81
C TRP A 116 -1.10 -3.03 8.22
N PHE A 117 -0.76 -3.12 6.94
CA PHE A 117 -0.03 -2.04 6.26
C PHE A 117 -0.92 -0.86 5.85
N VAL A 118 -2.21 -1.11 5.60
CA VAL A 118 -3.20 -0.13 5.12
C VAL A 118 -3.88 0.55 6.29
#